data_AF-D3PHV7-F1
#
_entry.id   AF-D3PHV7-F1
#
_cell.length_a   1.000
_cell.length_b   1.000
_cell.length_c   1.000
_cell.angle_alpha   90.00
_cell.angle_beta   90.00
_cell.angle_gamma   90.00
#
_symmetry.space_group_name_H-M   'P 1'
#
loop_
_entity.id
_entity.type
_entity.pdbx_description
1 polymer ?
#
loop_
_entity_poly.entity_id
_entity_poly.type
_entity_poly.pdbx_seq_one_letter_code
_entity_poly.pdbx_strand_id
1 'polypeptide(L)'
;MGKKNVSMTDTMRREDRKKELKRNRKQRQTVRCAVLKSKDPLQLLEEATLFDKQEYDHSINSSISVNVIAQKRKRILETFDRLLELYKKEDDKYYKQLSSAKLQYEERRINMINYYEKVKLAQNVKTSDIPLPKLPDTLKSFADSSKLHTIGTKKHLLIEILQDHLQVHLHHCQIRKMKILNKYYATI
;
A
#
# COMPACT_ATOMS: atom_id res chain seq x y z
N MET A 1 46.14 11.35 -49.30
CA MET A 1 45.95 11.58 -47.84
C MET A 1 46.70 12.84 -47.43
N GLY A 2 46.01 13.97 -47.26
CA GLY A 2 46.66 15.25 -46.95
C GLY A 2 46.60 15.59 -45.45
N LYS A 3 47.75 15.59 -44.77
CA LYS A 3 47.88 16.23 -43.45
C LYS A 3 47.78 17.74 -43.68
N LYS A 4 46.69 18.37 -43.25
CA LYS A 4 46.58 19.85 -43.23
C LYS A 4 47.64 20.38 -42.25
N ASN A 5 48.61 21.13 -42.77
CA ASN A 5 49.56 21.87 -41.95
C ASN A 5 48.78 22.94 -41.18
N VAL A 6 48.57 22.69 -39.88
CA VAL A 6 47.80 23.57 -39.00
C VAL A 6 48.72 24.72 -38.59
N SER A 7 48.26 25.96 -38.72
CA SER A 7 49.02 27.13 -38.26
C SER A 7 49.26 27.07 -36.75
N MET A 8 50.42 27.54 -36.29
CA MET A 8 50.74 27.63 -34.86
C MET A 8 49.70 28.47 -34.09
N THR A 9 49.05 29.44 -34.73
CA THR A 9 47.94 30.19 -34.11
C THR A 9 46.68 29.32 -33.95
N ASP A 10 46.41 28.41 -34.90
CA ASP A 10 45.27 27.50 -34.84
C ASP A 10 45.46 26.36 -33.83
N THR A 11 46.71 25.94 -33.60
CA THR A 11 47.00 24.99 -32.49
C THR A 11 46.74 25.65 -31.15
N MET A 12 47.19 26.90 -30.93
CA MET A 12 46.92 27.65 -29.69
C MET A 12 45.42 27.86 -29.44
N ARG A 13 44.65 28.27 -30.46
CA ARG A 13 43.18 28.39 -30.33
C ARG A 13 42.50 27.08 -29.97
N ARG A 14 42.91 25.97 -30.60
CA ARG A 14 42.36 24.64 -30.30
C ARG A 14 42.68 24.21 -28.88
N GLU A 15 43.90 24.50 -28.40
CA GLU A 15 44.31 24.23 -27.03
C GLU A 15 43.51 25.04 -26.01
N ASP A 16 43.28 26.32 -26.28
CA ASP A 16 42.49 27.17 -25.39
C ASP A 16 41.01 26.76 -25.37
N ARG A 17 40.42 26.43 -26.52
CA ARG A 17 39.08 25.83 -26.58
C ARG A 17 39.00 24.51 -25.80
N LYS A 18 40.05 23.67 -25.86
CA LYS A 18 40.10 22.41 -25.10
C LYS A 18 40.15 22.67 -23.59
N LYS A 19 40.92 23.67 -23.14
CA LYS A 19 40.97 24.10 -21.73
C LYS A 19 39.61 24.64 -21.27
N GLU A 20 38.96 25.48 -22.09
CA GLU A 20 37.63 26.03 -21.84
C GLU A 20 36.57 24.92 -21.72
N LEU A 21 36.50 24.00 -22.69
CA LEU A 21 35.59 22.86 -22.65
C LEU A 21 35.82 21.97 -21.42
N LYS A 22 37.08 21.82 -20.98
CA LYS A 22 37.41 21.09 -19.74
C LYS A 22 36.88 21.81 -18.50
N ARG A 23 36.98 23.15 -18.43
CA ARG A 23 36.39 23.96 -17.34
C ARG A 23 34.85 23.85 -17.36
N ASN A 24 34.22 24.01 -18.51
CA ASN A 24 32.76 23.89 -18.67
C ASN A 24 32.25 22.49 -18.28
N ARG A 25 32.99 21.43 -18.65
CA ARG A 25 32.64 20.06 -18.24
C ARG A 25 32.71 19.89 -16.72
N LYS A 26 33.75 20.42 -16.07
CA LYS A 26 33.88 20.39 -14.60
C LYS A 26 32.74 21.18 -13.94
N GLN A 27 32.45 22.39 -14.42
CA GLN A 27 31.36 23.20 -13.89
C GLN A 27 30.02 22.48 -14.00
N ARG A 28 29.70 21.86 -15.14
CA ARG A 28 28.49 21.04 -15.30
C ARG A 28 28.45 19.88 -14.31
N GLN A 29 29.58 19.23 -14.04
CA GLN A 29 29.63 18.15 -13.05
C GLN A 29 29.38 18.68 -11.63
N THR A 30 30.01 19.79 -11.26
CA THR A 30 29.80 20.46 -9.96
C THR A 30 28.33 20.85 -9.79
N VAL A 31 27.73 21.49 -10.80
CA VAL A 31 26.31 21.86 -10.78
C VAL A 31 25.42 20.63 -10.65
N ARG A 32 25.67 19.55 -11.41
CA ARG A 32 24.92 18.30 -11.29
C ARG A 32 25.00 17.68 -9.90
N CYS A 33 26.18 17.66 -9.30
CA CYS A 33 26.37 17.17 -7.94
C CYS A 33 25.63 18.04 -6.91
N ALA A 34 25.68 19.37 -7.05
CA ALA A 34 24.96 20.28 -6.16
C ALA A 34 23.44 20.12 -6.24
N VAL A 35 22.88 20.03 -7.46
CA VAL A 35 21.45 19.77 -7.70
C VAL A 35 21.01 18.42 -7.16
N LEU A 36 21.90 17.43 -7.16
CA LEU A 36 21.60 16.13 -6.57
C LEU A 36 21.58 16.21 -5.04
N LYS A 37 22.59 16.85 -4.43
CA LYS A 37 22.69 17.03 -2.97
C LYS A 37 21.58 17.88 -2.36
N SER A 38 20.95 18.76 -3.12
CA SER A 38 19.82 19.55 -2.62
C SER A 38 18.56 18.73 -2.38
N LYS A 39 18.55 17.45 -2.76
CA LYS A 39 17.46 16.51 -2.48
C LYS A 39 17.73 15.77 -1.18
N ASP A 40 16.71 15.62 -0.35
CA ASP A 40 16.80 14.80 0.85
C ASP A 40 16.64 13.30 0.49
N PRO A 41 17.65 12.45 0.76
CA PRO A 41 17.58 11.02 0.49
C PRO A 41 16.49 10.31 1.30
N LEU A 42 16.19 10.75 2.53
CA LEU A 42 15.15 10.11 3.35
C LEU A 42 13.75 10.40 2.80
N GLN A 43 13.52 11.64 2.35
CA GLN A 43 12.30 12.03 1.68
C GLN A 43 12.05 11.21 0.40
N LEU A 44 13.11 10.92 -0.38
CA LEU A 44 12.98 10.05 -1.57
C LEU A 44 12.48 8.63 -1.21
N LEU A 45 12.95 8.06 -0.09
CA LEU A 45 12.46 6.74 0.35
C LEU A 45 11.00 6.81 0.83
N GLU A 46 10.60 7.91 1.45
CA GLU A 46 9.20 8.13 1.86
C GLU A 46 8.28 8.27 0.64
N GLU A 47 8.68 9.03 -0.37
CA GLU A 47 7.96 9.13 -1.65
C GLU A 47 7.83 7.77 -2.33
N ALA A 48 8.90 6.96 -2.34
CA ALA A 48 8.85 5.59 -2.86
C ALA A 48 7.85 4.72 -2.08
N THR A 49 7.84 4.83 -0.75
CA THR A 49 6.90 4.12 0.13
C THR A 49 5.45 4.54 -0.13
N LEU A 50 5.20 5.81 -0.46
CA LEU A 50 3.86 6.28 -0.83
C LEU A 50 3.34 5.62 -2.10
N PHE A 51 4.20 5.45 -3.11
CA PHE A 51 3.86 4.71 -4.32
C PHE A 51 3.61 3.22 -4.05
N ASP A 52 4.39 2.60 -3.16
CA ASP A 52 4.15 1.23 -2.73
C ASP A 52 2.79 1.08 -2.02
N LYS A 53 2.42 2.05 -1.17
CA LYS A 53 1.10 2.04 -0.48
C LYS A 53 -0.02 2.14 -1.48
N GLN A 54 0.13 3.04 -2.45
CA GLN A 54 -0.83 3.18 -3.52
C GLN A 54 -1.00 1.86 -4.33
N GLU A 55 0.08 1.09 -4.55
CA GLU A 55 0.02 -0.18 -5.29
C GLU A 55 -0.54 -1.36 -4.46
N TYR A 56 -0.15 -1.48 -3.20
CA TYR A 56 -0.36 -2.69 -2.38
C TYR A 56 -1.39 -2.52 -1.25
N ASP A 57 -1.88 -1.32 -0.99
CA ASP A 57 -2.97 -1.13 -0.02
C ASP A 57 -4.31 -1.47 -0.66
N HIS A 58 -4.99 -2.49 -0.11
CA HIS A 58 -6.30 -2.93 -0.59
C HIS A 58 -7.39 -1.86 -0.41
N SER A 59 -7.25 -0.97 0.57
CA SER A 59 -8.22 0.09 0.83
C SER A 59 -8.17 1.22 -0.20
N ILE A 60 -7.02 1.39 -0.85
CA ILE A 60 -6.77 2.47 -1.81
C ILE A 60 -7.04 1.92 -3.21
N ASN A 61 -8.19 2.28 -3.79
CA ASN A 61 -8.39 2.03 -5.21
C ASN A 61 -7.53 3.01 -6.02
N SER A 62 -6.39 2.51 -6.50
CA SER A 62 -5.46 3.27 -7.32
C SER A 62 -6.10 3.79 -8.61
N SER A 63 -6.18 5.11 -8.76
CA SER A 63 -6.61 5.76 -10.01
C SER A 63 -5.55 5.73 -11.11
N ILE A 64 -4.30 5.40 -10.78
CA ILE A 64 -3.13 5.41 -11.67
C ILE A 64 -2.78 3.97 -12.07
N SER A 65 -2.33 3.77 -13.31
CA SER A 65 -1.91 2.44 -13.79
C SER A 65 -0.66 1.93 -13.04
N VAL A 66 -0.65 0.62 -12.77
CA VAL A 66 0.46 -0.09 -12.08
C VAL A 66 1.81 0.17 -12.75
N ASN A 67 1.84 0.22 -14.08
CA ASN A 67 3.06 0.51 -14.84
C ASN A 67 3.62 1.91 -14.57
N VAL A 68 2.76 2.91 -14.41
CA VAL A 68 3.19 4.29 -14.10
C VAL A 68 3.71 4.36 -12.67
N ILE A 69 3.08 3.67 -11.71
CA ILE A 69 3.54 3.57 -10.33
C ILE A 69 4.94 2.93 -10.27
N ALA A 70 5.12 1.80 -10.96
CA ALA A 70 6.41 1.12 -11.05
C ALA A 70 7.50 2.00 -11.68
N GLN A 71 7.18 2.75 -12.74
CA GLN A 71 8.13 3.69 -13.37
C GLN A 71 8.51 4.85 -12.44
N LYS A 72 7.54 5.43 -11.70
CA LYS A 72 7.81 6.50 -10.74
C LYS A 72 8.72 6.01 -9.61
N ARG A 73 8.40 4.86 -9.01
CA ARG A 73 9.24 4.20 -7.99
C ARG A 73 10.66 3.98 -8.49
N LYS A 74 10.81 3.43 -9.70
CA LYS A 74 12.14 3.21 -10.32
C LYS A 74 12.94 4.50 -10.44
N ARG A 75 12.35 5.60 -10.92
CA ARG A 75 13.05 6.89 -11.06
C ARG A 75 13.49 7.48 -9.71
N ILE A 76 12.70 7.30 -8.67
CA ILE A 76 13.03 7.76 -7.30
C ILE A 76 14.21 6.95 -6.75
N LEU A 77 14.15 5.62 -6.84
CA LEU A 77 15.25 4.75 -6.39
C LEU A 77 16.54 4.98 -7.16
N GLU A 78 16.48 5.20 -8.48
CA GLU A 78 17.67 5.58 -9.28
C GLU A 78 18.28 6.91 -8.81
N THR A 79 17.45 7.87 -8.37
CA THR A 79 17.95 9.14 -7.81
C THR A 79 18.63 8.91 -6.47
N PHE A 80 18.04 8.07 -5.62
CA PHE A 80 18.60 7.66 -4.33
C PHE A 80 19.93 6.92 -4.49
N ASP A 81 20.05 6.02 -5.46
CA ASP A 81 21.29 5.27 -5.72
C ASP A 81 22.44 6.19 -6.15
N ARG A 82 22.15 7.21 -6.96
CA ARG A 82 23.15 8.24 -7.31
C ARG A 82 23.59 9.06 -6.10
N LEU A 83 22.69 9.31 -5.14
CA LEU A 83 23.03 9.97 -3.88
C LEU A 83 23.90 9.07 -3.00
N LEU A 84 23.59 7.78 -2.91
CA LEU A 84 24.41 6.78 -2.21
C LEU A 84 25.85 6.76 -2.75
N GLU A 85 26.03 6.70 -4.08
CA GLU A 85 27.36 6.74 -4.70
C GLU A 85 28.13 8.04 -4.42
N LEU A 86 27.40 9.15 -4.31
CA LEU A 86 27.98 10.44 -3.98
C LEU A 86 28.47 10.46 -2.53
N TYR A 87 27.62 10.08 -1.57
CA TYR A 87 27.97 10.07 -0.15
C TYR A 87 29.01 9.00 0.19
N LYS A 88 29.08 7.89 -0.55
CA LYS A 88 30.16 6.90 -0.41
C LYS A 88 31.55 7.51 -0.57
N LYS A 89 31.68 8.58 -1.36
CA LYS A 89 32.95 9.28 -1.61
C LYS A 89 33.22 10.42 -0.62
N GLU A 90 32.17 10.98 -0.01
CA GLU A 90 32.25 12.18 0.82
C GLU A 90 32.18 11.88 2.33
N ASP A 91 31.25 11.02 2.74
CA ASP A 91 31.02 10.64 4.14
C ASP A 91 30.54 9.18 4.24
N ASP A 92 31.46 8.30 4.66
CA ASP A 92 31.21 6.87 4.84
C ASP A 92 30.18 6.58 5.96
N LYS A 93 30.12 7.44 7.00
CA LYS A 93 29.18 7.25 8.11
C LYS A 93 27.75 7.52 7.65
N TYR A 94 27.55 8.62 6.93
CA TYR A 94 26.24 8.96 6.38
C TYR A 94 25.81 7.96 5.30
N TYR A 95 26.75 7.49 4.46
CA TYR A 95 26.50 6.41 3.50
C TYR A 95 25.95 5.14 4.19
N LYS A 96 26.56 4.70 5.30
CA LYS A 96 26.09 3.53 6.06
C LYS A 96 24.67 3.72 6.59
N GLN A 97 24.34 4.92 7.08
CA GLN A 97 22.98 5.25 7.54
C GLN A 97 21.97 5.15 6.40
N LEU A 98 22.27 5.74 5.24
CA LEU A 98 21.40 5.67 4.06
C LEU A 98 21.27 4.24 3.52
N SER A 99 22.36 3.48 3.53
CA SER A 99 22.35 2.07 3.14
C SER A 99 21.44 1.24 4.06
N SER A 100 21.47 1.50 5.37
CA SER A 100 20.57 0.86 6.33
C SER A 100 19.12 1.29 6.12
N ALA A 101 18.86 2.57 5.86
CA ALA A 101 17.52 3.07 5.56
C ALA A 101 16.94 2.44 4.28
N LYS A 102 17.77 2.22 3.25
CA LYS A 102 17.38 1.51 2.03
C LYS A 102 16.97 0.06 2.33
N LEU A 103 17.74 -0.64 3.16
CA LEU A 103 17.41 -2.02 3.55
C LEU A 103 16.06 -2.08 4.29
N GLN A 104 15.83 -1.18 5.25
CA GLN A 104 14.55 -1.09 5.95
C GLN A 104 13.37 -0.80 5.02
N TYR A 105 13.58 0.04 4.00
CA TYR A 105 12.58 0.29 2.96
C TYR A 105 12.25 -1.00 2.18
N GLU A 106 13.25 -1.75 1.72
CA GLU A 106 13.02 -3.01 0.99
C GLU A 106 12.29 -4.06 1.86
N GLU A 107 12.67 -4.20 3.13
CA GLU A 107 11.97 -5.07 4.08
C GLU A 107 10.49 -4.68 4.23
N ARG A 108 10.20 -3.39 4.43
CA ARG A 108 8.82 -2.89 4.50
C ARG A 108 8.04 -3.17 3.23
N ARG A 109 8.67 -2.98 2.06
CA ARG A 109 8.06 -3.24 0.76
C ARG A 109 7.73 -4.73 0.57
N ILE A 110 8.65 -5.63 0.91
CA ILE A 110 8.41 -7.08 0.87
C ILE A 110 7.23 -7.46 1.77
N ASN A 111 7.16 -6.89 2.97
CA ASN A 111 6.05 -7.14 3.89
C ASN A 111 4.70 -6.68 3.33
N MET A 112 4.66 -5.53 2.66
CA MET A 112 3.45 -5.03 1.99
C MET A 112 3.01 -5.94 0.84
N ILE A 113 3.95 -6.38 -0.01
CA ILE A 113 3.66 -7.31 -1.11
C ILE A 113 3.09 -8.62 -0.56
N ASN A 114 3.77 -9.22 0.43
CA ASN A 114 3.35 -10.47 1.05
C ASN A 114 1.94 -10.35 1.68
N TYR A 115 1.65 -9.22 2.33
CA TYR A 115 0.34 -8.96 2.90
C TYR A 115 -0.73 -8.85 1.81
N TYR A 116 -0.47 -8.06 0.77
CA TYR A 116 -1.38 -7.88 -0.37
C TYR A 116 -1.69 -9.21 -1.07
N GLU A 117 -0.66 -10.03 -1.31
CA GLU A 117 -0.83 -11.36 -1.90
C GLU A 117 -1.68 -12.27 -1.03
N LYS A 118 -1.43 -12.31 0.29
CA LYS A 118 -2.24 -13.09 1.24
C LYS A 118 -3.71 -12.67 1.24
N VAL A 119 -3.99 -11.37 1.25
CA VAL A 119 -5.37 -10.84 1.21
C VAL A 119 -6.03 -11.22 -0.12
N LYS A 120 -5.34 -11.03 -1.25
CA LYS A 120 -5.85 -11.39 -2.57
C LYS A 120 -6.12 -12.89 -2.68
N LEU A 121 -5.24 -13.74 -2.15
CA LEU A 121 -5.46 -15.18 -2.10
C LEU A 121 -6.70 -15.52 -1.27
N ALA A 122 -6.83 -14.97 -0.07
CA ALA A 122 -7.98 -15.20 0.81
C ALA A 122 -9.31 -14.77 0.17
N GLN A 123 -9.32 -13.66 -0.59
CA GLN A 123 -10.52 -13.20 -1.32
C GLN A 123 -10.94 -14.13 -2.46
N ASN A 124 -10.00 -14.87 -3.05
CA ASN A 124 -10.28 -15.78 -4.16
C ASN A 124 -10.65 -17.21 -3.71
N VAL A 125 -10.38 -17.58 -2.45
CA VAL A 125 -10.75 -18.90 -1.93
C VAL A 125 -12.27 -18.98 -1.76
N LYS A 126 -12.89 -19.95 -2.44
CA LYS A 126 -14.32 -20.25 -2.28
C LYS A 126 -14.52 -20.99 -0.96
N THR A 127 -15.62 -20.72 -0.28
CA THR A 127 -15.95 -21.34 1.01
C THR A 127 -16.08 -22.86 0.95
N SER A 128 -16.42 -23.42 -0.22
CA SER A 128 -16.50 -24.86 -0.48
C SER A 128 -15.16 -25.58 -0.44
N ASP A 129 -14.07 -24.87 -0.74
CA ASP A 129 -12.75 -25.45 -0.95
C ASP A 129 -11.89 -25.37 0.33
N ILE A 130 -12.42 -24.76 1.39
CA ILE A 130 -11.77 -24.68 2.69
C ILE A 130 -11.90 -26.05 3.37
N PRO A 131 -10.80 -26.78 3.63
CA PRO A 131 -10.87 -28.06 4.29
C PRO A 131 -11.42 -27.88 5.71
N LEU A 132 -12.48 -28.60 6.03
CA LEU A 132 -12.98 -28.67 7.41
C LEU A 132 -11.92 -29.32 8.30
N PRO A 133 -11.77 -28.88 9.56
CA PRO A 133 -10.87 -29.53 10.50
C PRO A 133 -11.28 -30.98 10.67
N LYS A 134 -10.32 -31.91 10.63
CA LYS A 134 -10.57 -33.32 10.93
C LYS A 134 -11.08 -33.40 12.37
N LEU A 135 -12.32 -33.85 12.53
CA LEU A 135 -12.88 -34.10 13.86
C LEU A 135 -11.95 -35.09 14.58
N PRO A 136 -11.56 -34.81 15.83
CA PRO A 136 -10.82 -35.78 16.63
C PRO A 136 -11.63 -37.09 16.71
N ASP A 137 -10.95 -38.23 16.68
CA ASP A 137 -11.61 -39.55 16.60
C ASP A 137 -12.54 -39.82 17.81
N THR A 138 -12.32 -39.14 18.93
CA THR A 138 -13.22 -39.12 20.10
C THR A 138 -14.60 -38.52 19.82
N LEU A 139 -14.74 -37.65 18.81
CA LEU A 139 -16.00 -37.04 18.39
C LEU A 139 -16.67 -37.79 17.23
N LYS A 140 -15.93 -38.61 16.47
CA LYS A 140 -16.51 -39.46 15.41
C LYS A 140 -17.49 -40.49 15.98
N SER A 141 -17.20 -41.06 17.15
CA SER A 141 -18.08 -42.02 17.82
C SER A 141 -19.43 -41.42 18.24
N PHE A 142 -19.54 -40.10 18.38
CA PHE A 142 -20.81 -39.41 18.62
C PHE A 142 -21.59 -39.15 17.33
N ALA A 143 -20.91 -38.95 16.20
CA ALA A 143 -21.52 -38.67 14.89
C ALA A 143 -22.21 -39.90 14.28
N ASP A 144 -21.73 -41.12 14.58
CA ASP A 144 -22.35 -42.35 14.10
C ASP A 144 -23.65 -42.74 14.85
N SER A 145 -24.02 -41.97 15.89
CA SER A 145 -25.21 -42.25 16.73
C SER A 145 -26.47 -41.45 16.34
N SER A 146 -26.46 -40.66 15.26
CA SER A 146 -27.63 -39.86 14.88
C SER A 146 -28.71 -40.66 14.13
N LYS A 147 -29.39 -41.58 14.83
CA LYS A 147 -30.86 -41.56 14.83
C LYS A 147 -31.28 -40.47 15.81
N LEU A 148 -31.29 -39.22 15.37
CA LEU A 148 -31.80 -38.11 16.17
C LEU A 148 -33.04 -37.51 15.49
N HIS A 149 -34.16 -37.74 16.16
CA HIS A 149 -35.43 -37.05 15.98
C HIS A 149 -35.25 -35.54 15.75
N THR A 150 -35.92 -35.05 14.70
CA THR A 150 -36.60 -33.74 14.61
C THR A 150 -36.23 -32.67 15.65
N ILE A 151 -35.13 -31.96 15.42
CA ILE A 151 -34.84 -30.63 16.03
C ILE A 151 -35.62 -29.54 15.27
N GLY A 152 -36.91 -29.79 14.99
CA GLY A 152 -37.80 -28.86 14.30
C GLY A 152 -38.60 -27.96 15.24
N THR A 153 -38.73 -28.33 16.51
CA THR A 153 -39.73 -27.71 17.40
C THR A 153 -39.22 -26.49 18.15
N LYS A 154 -37.93 -26.40 18.50
CA LYS A 154 -37.42 -25.25 19.30
C LYS A 154 -37.20 -23.97 18.51
N LYS A 155 -36.88 -24.03 17.21
CA LYS A 155 -36.78 -22.82 16.36
C LYS A 155 -38.15 -22.22 16.06
N HIS A 156 -39.18 -23.06 15.92
CA HIS A 156 -40.55 -22.59 15.65
C HIS A 156 -41.13 -21.82 16.84
N LEU A 157 -40.98 -22.36 18.05
CA LEU A 157 -41.40 -21.71 19.31
C LEU A 157 -40.69 -20.37 19.57
N LEU A 158 -39.40 -20.26 19.25
CA LEU A 158 -38.66 -19.00 19.44
C LEU A 158 -39.08 -17.92 18.45
N ILE A 159 -39.46 -18.29 17.23
CA ILE A 159 -39.97 -17.37 16.22
C ILE A 159 -41.36 -16.89 16.62
N GLU A 160 -42.26 -17.78 17.06
CA GLU A 160 -43.61 -17.42 17.53
C GLU A 160 -43.56 -16.46 18.73
N ILE A 161 -42.71 -16.74 19.74
CA ILE A 161 -42.57 -15.86 20.91
C ILE A 161 -42.07 -14.46 20.53
N LEU A 162 -41.11 -14.36 19.60
CA LEU A 162 -40.60 -13.06 19.15
C LEU A 162 -41.63 -12.29 18.33
N GLN A 163 -42.48 -12.99 17.57
CA GLN A 163 -43.54 -12.39 16.77
C GLN A 163 -44.65 -11.83 17.65
N ASP A 164 -45.05 -12.56 18.70
CA ASP A 164 -46.05 -12.11 19.67
C ASP A 164 -45.57 -10.89 20.46
N HIS A 165 -44.30 -10.87 20.89
CA HIS A 165 -43.73 -9.72 21.60
C HIS A 165 -43.70 -8.45 20.74
N LEU A 166 -43.39 -8.57 19.44
CA LEU A 166 -43.39 -7.44 18.51
C LEU A 166 -44.80 -6.88 18.30
N GLN A 167 -45.80 -7.76 18.22
CA GLN A 167 -47.20 -7.40 18.01
C GLN A 167 -47.81 -6.69 19.23
N VAL A 168 -47.49 -7.15 20.45
CA VAL A 168 -47.89 -6.50 21.69
C VAL A 168 -47.24 -5.12 21.84
N HIS A 169 -45.99 -4.95 21.45
CA HIS A 169 -45.31 -3.65 21.51
C HIS A 169 -45.90 -2.64 20.51
N LEU A 170 -46.23 -3.09 19.29
CA LEU A 170 -46.87 -2.25 18.29
C LEU A 170 -48.27 -1.79 18.76
N HIS A 171 -49.05 -2.69 19.36
CA HIS A 171 -50.38 -2.38 19.88
C HIS A 171 -50.34 -1.36 21.04
N HIS A 172 -49.42 -1.54 22.00
CA HIS A 172 -49.23 -0.56 23.08
C HIS A 172 -48.79 0.82 22.56
N CYS A 173 -47.94 0.86 21.53
CA CYS A 173 -47.53 2.11 20.90
C CYS A 173 -48.71 2.84 20.23
N GLN A 174 -49.56 2.09 19.52
CA GLN A 174 -50.79 2.63 18.92
C GLN A 174 -51.78 3.15 19.98
N ILE A 175 -51.99 2.42 21.08
CA ILE A 175 -52.86 2.86 22.19
C ILE A 175 -52.31 4.14 22.82
N ARG A 176 -51.00 4.24 23.06
CA ARG A 176 -50.38 5.45 23.61
C ARG A 176 -50.55 6.64 22.68
N LYS A 177 -50.35 6.46 21.37
CA LYS A 177 -50.57 7.50 20.35
C LYS A 177 -52.03 7.97 20.33
N MET A 178 -52.99 7.05 20.40
CA MET A 178 -54.43 7.37 20.46
C MET A 178 -54.82 8.12 21.75
N LYS A 179 -54.25 7.75 22.90
CA LYS A 179 -54.49 8.48 24.17
C LYS A 179 -53.94 9.91 24.13
N ILE A 180 -52.77 10.11 23.51
CA ILE A 180 -52.19 11.45 23.33
C ILE A 180 -53.06 12.30 22.41
N LEU A 181 -53.50 11.74 21.27
CA LEU A 181 -54.38 12.43 20.34
C LEU A 181 -55.73 12.78 20.97
N ASN A 182 -56.38 11.85 21.69
CA ASN A 182 -57.64 12.12 22.37
C ASN A 182 -57.50 13.18 23.48
N LYS A 183 -56.36 13.25 24.17
CA LYS A 183 -56.10 14.31 25.15
C LYS A 183 -55.99 15.69 24.48
N TYR A 184 -55.40 15.74 23.29
CA TYR A 184 -55.23 16.96 22.50
C TYR A 184 -56.58 17.46 21.92
N TYR A 185 -57.45 16.56 21.48
CA TYR A 185 -58.78 16.91 20.97
C TYR A 185 -59.84 17.18 22.06
N ALA A 186 -59.61 16.77 23.30
CA ALA A 186 -60.52 17.04 24.44
C ALA A 186 -60.24 18.39 25.14
N THR A 187 -59.22 19.14 24.70
CA THR A 187 -58.84 20.46 25.24
C THR A 187 -59.16 21.63 24.29
N ILE A 188 -59.85 21.34 23.18
CA ILE A 188 -60.51 22.30 22.28
C ILE A 188 -62.00 22.21 22.55
#